data_AF-A0A354IZN4-F1
#
_entry.id   AF-A0A354IZN4-F1
#
_cell.length_a   1.000
_cell.length_b   1.000
_cell.length_c   1.000
_cell.angle_alpha   90.00
_cell.angle_beta   90.00
_cell.angle_gamma   90.00
#
_symmetry.space_group_name_H-M   'P 1'
#
loop_
_entity.id
_entity.type
_entity.pdbx_description
1 polymer ?
#
loop_
_entity_poly.entity_id
_entity_poly.type
_entity_poly.pdbx_seq_one_letter_code
_entity_poly.pdbx_strand_id
1 'polypeptide(L)'
;TSAHNTVRIDNRDQSVSGGRFLWLKKARASIERMPTSPHEFDFRGSHDGYARLADPVRHVRSVRFDAASSTLTVRDEVAGKRPHPLELFWHFAPELNVRLTSTGLHVRGKRFALQMQASGADLKLELVRGAENPPLGWYSRCYESKEPCDVLRISTVSSAVPVECRFTITFF
;
A
#
# COMPACT_ATOMS: atom_id res chain seq x y z
N THR A 1 -0.46 -7.19 -8.23
CA THR A 1 0.00 -6.42 -7.06
C THR A 1 -0.62 -5.04 -6.96
N SER A 2 -0.67 -4.22 -8.03
CA SER A 2 -1.20 -2.84 -7.98
C SER A 2 -2.67 -2.71 -7.53
N ALA A 3 -3.46 -3.77 -7.66
CA ALA A 3 -4.85 -3.84 -7.18
C ALA A 3 -4.99 -3.99 -5.65
N HIS A 4 -3.90 -3.89 -4.87
CA HIS A 4 -3.93 -4.10 -3.41
C HIS A 4 -3.15 -3.01 -2.67
N ASN A 5 -3.41 -2.90 -1.37
CA ASN A 5 -2.78 -1.95 -0.47
C ASN A 5 -1.33 -2.34 -0.14
N THR A 6 -0.41 -2.26 -1.09
CA THR A 6 0.98 -2.72 -0.94
C THR A 6 1.93 -2.01 -1.90
N VAL A 7 3.23 -2.25 -1.76
CA VAL A 7 4.26 -1.72 -2.65
C VAL A 7 4.40 -2.62 -3.89
N ARG A 8 4.56 -1.97 -5.05
CA ARG A 8 5.04 -2.52 -6.32
C ARG A 8 6.42 -1.94 -6.62
N ILE A 9 7.35 -2.80 -7.02
CA ILE A 9 8.74 -2.45 -7.33
C ILE A 9 9.02 -2.79 -8.79
N ASP A 10 9.70 -1.90 -9.52
CA ASP A 10 10.10 -2.09 -10.93
C ASP A 10 8.92 -2.43 -11.87
N ASN A 11 7.72 -1.94 -11.55
CA ASN A 11 6.47 -2.29 -12.25
C ASN A 11 6.24 -3.83 -12.32
N ARG A 12 6.76 -4.59 -11.34
CA ARG A 12 6.61 -6.05 -11.26
C ARG A 12 5.70 -6.46 -10.13
N ASP A 13 4.89 -7.48 -10.37
CA ASP A 13 4.10 -8.10 -9.31
C ASP A 13 4.99 -8.83 -8.29
N GLN A 14 4.50 -9.00 -7.07
CA GLN A 14 5.18 -9.73 -6.00
C GLN A 14 5.27 -11.23 -6.35
N SER A 15 4.17 -11.79 -6.85
CA SER A 15 4.06 -13.15 -7.38
C SER A 15 3.98 -13.11 -8.91
N VAL A 16 4.50 -14.13 -9.58
CA VAL A 16 4.45 -14.27 -11.04
C VAL A 16 3.23 -15.11 -11.42
N SER A 17 2.23 -14.47 -12.02
CA SER A 17 1.09 -15.17 -12.62
C SER A 17 1.52 -15.89 -13.90
N GLY A 18 0.98 -17.10 -14.11
CA GLY A 18 1.03 -17.85 -15.37
C GLY A 18 -0.33 -17.90 -16.06
N GLY A 19 -1.27 -17.03 -15.70
CA GLY A 19 -2.67 -17.06 -16.14
C GLY A 19 -3.65 -16.95 -14.96
N ARG A 20 -4.96 -16.99 -15.28
CA ARG A 20 -6.06 -16.68 -14.32
C ARG A 20 -6.00 -17.48 -13.02
N PHE A 21 -5.53 -18.73 -13.07
CA PHE A 21 -5.50 -19.64 -11.92
C PHE A 21 -4.13 -20.30 -11.69
N LEU A 22 -3.08 -19.80 -12.35
CA LEU A 22 -1.74 -20.37 -12.28
C LEU A 22 -0.75 -19.36 -11.72
N TRP A 23 0.10 -19.84 -10.82
CA TRP A 23 1.24 -19.10 -10.30
C TRP A 23 2.51 -19.80 -10.71
N LEU A 24 3.33 -19.13 -11.53
CA LEU A 24 4.68 -19.61 -11.87
C LEU A 24 5.61 -19.45 -10.66
N LYS A 25 5.40 -18.40 -9.86
CA LYS A 25 6.08 -18.20 -8.58
C LYS A 25 5.17 -17.45 -7.62
N LYS A 26 4.95 -18.00 -6.43
CA LYS A 26 4.27 -17.31 -5.33
C LYS A 26 5.32 -16.67 -4.42
N ALA A 27 5.17 -15.39 -4.12
CA ALA A 27 5.96 -14.76 -3.06
C ALA A 27 5.64 -15.45 -1.72
N ARG A 28 6.69 -15.76 -0.97
CA ARG A 28 6.59 -16.29 0.39
C ARG A 28 6.74 -15.13 1.36
N ALA A 29 5.72 -14.94 2.20
CA ALA A 29 5.76 -13.95 3.27
C ALA A 29 6.44 -14.54 4.51
N SER A 30 7.03 -13.68 5.32
CA SER A 30 7.61 -14.02 6.61
C SER A 30 7.26 -12.96 7.62
N ILE A 31 6.98 -13.39 8.84
CA ILE A 31 6.69 -12.53 9.97
C ILE A 31 8.00 -12.30 10.71
N GLU A 32 8.37 -11.05 10.91
CA GLU A 32 9.59 -10.65 11.62
C GLU A 32 9.30 -10.13 13.03
N ARG A 33 8.08 -9.63 13.25
CA ARG A 33 7.60 -9.19 14.56
C ARG A 33 6.08 -9.36 14.64
N MET A 34 5.61 -9.85 15.77
CA MET A 34 4.20 -9.89 16.13
C MET A 34 3.92 -8.95 17.32
N PRO A 35 2.68 -8.47 17.45
CA PRO A 35 2.20 -7.82 18.66
C PRO A 35 2.49 -8.66 19.92
N THR A 36 3.00 -8.02 20.96
CA THR A 36 3.33 -8.67 22.25
C THR A 36 2.24 -8.53 23.29
N SER A 37 1.23 -7.70 23.06
CA SER A 37 0.07 -7.55 23.94
C SER A 37 -1.21 -7.21 23.15
N PRO A 38 -2.41 -7.41 23.72
CA PRO A 38 -3.67 -6.98 23.10
C PRO A 38 -3.82 -5.45 22.99
N HIS A 39 -3.02 -4.68 23.73
CA HIS A 39 -3.11 -3.22 23.82
C HIS A 39 -2.12 -2.50 22.90
N GLU A 40 -1.25 -3.26 22.24
CA GLU A 40 -0.25 -2.75 21.30
C GLU A 40 -0.36 -3.55 20.01
N PHE A 41 -0.50 -2.87 18.87
CA PHE A 41 -0.34 -3.53 17.59
C PHE A 41 0.97 -3.04 16.98
N ASP A 42 2.01 -3.88 17.00
CA ASP A 42 3.28 -3.68 16.28
C ASP A 42 3.60 -4.92 15.46
N PHE A 43 3.23 -4.89 14.18
CA PHE A 43 3.47 -5.96 13.23
C PHE A 43 4.61 -5.60 12.29
N ARG A 44 5.45 -6.58 11.95
CA ARG A 44 6.46 -6.44 10.90
C ARG A 44 6.54 -7.70 10.07
N GLY A 45 6.48 -7.56 8.75
CA GLY A 45 6.58 -8.67 7.82
C GLY A 45 7.30 -8.29 6.54
N SER A 46 7.87 -9.30 5.88
CA SER A 46 8.50 -9.16 4.56
C SER A 46 8.04 -10.28 3.63
N HIS A 47 8.45 -10.20 2.37
CA HIS A 47 8.29 -11.30 1.43
C HIS A 47 9.47 -11.39 0.46
N ASP A 48 9.67 -12.56 -0.12
CA ASP A 48 10.79 -12.83 -1.04
C ASP A 48 10.47 -12.51 -2.52
N GLY A 49 9.25 -12.05 -2.82
CA GLY A 49 8.77 -11.84 -4.19
C GLY A 49 9.79 -11.15 -5.10
N TYR A 50 10.39 -10.04 -4.65
CA TYR A 50 11.34 -9.25 -5.43
C TYR A 50 12.79 -9.72 -5.37
N ALA A 51 13.11 -10.78 -4.62
CA ALA A 51 14.45 -11.39 -4.60
C ALA A 51 14.84 -12.03 -5.95
N ARG A 52 13.87 -12.19 -6.86
CA ARG A 52 14.07 -12.71 -8.22
C ARG A 52 14.53 -11.67 -9.24
N LEU A 53 14.51 -10.39 -8.88
CA LEU A 53 14.95 -9.33 -9.77
C LEU A 53 16.47 -9.42 -10.00
N ALA A 54 16.96 -8.87 -11.11
CA ALA A 54 18.39 -8.88 -11.44
C ALA A 54 19.25 -8.22 -10.34
N ASP A 55 18.70 -7.17 -9.71
CA ASP A 55 19.15 -6.67 -8.43
C ASP A 55 18.09 -7.07 -7.39
N PRO A 56 18.34 -8.13 -6.58
CA PRO A 56 17.36 -8.65 -5.62
C PRO A 56 16.93 -7.57 -4.62
N VAL A 57 15.62 -7.35 -4.52
CA VAL A 57 15.06 -6.36 -3.60
C VAL A 57 14.34 -7.02 -2.45
N ARG A 58 14.57 -6.52 -1.23
CA ARG A 58 13.85 -6.89 -0.02
C ARG A 58 12.84 -5.79 0.31
N HIS A 59 11.57 -6.17 0.42
CA HIS A 59 10.50 -5.30 0.90
C HIS A 59 10.06 -5.75 2.28
N VAL A 60 10.00 -4.80 3.21
CA VAL A 60 9.46 -5.00 4.55
C VAL A 60 8.40 -3.97 4.82
N ARG A 61 7.28 -4.41 5.40
CA ARG A 61 6.25 -3.55 5.95
C ARG A 61 6.19 -3.68 7.46
N SER A 62 6.18 -2.54 8.13
CA SER A 62 5.76 -2.40 9.52
C SER A 62 4.40 -1.75 9.61
N VAL A 63 3.56 -2.22 10.54
CA VAL A 63 2.24 -1.67 10.81
C VAL A 63 2.10 -1.49 12.31
N ARG A 64 1.88 -0.26 12.74
CA ARG A 64 1.69 0.11 14.14
C ARG A 64 0.37 0.80 14.35
N PHE A 65 -0.37 0.44 15.39
CA PHE A 65 -1.58 1.16 15.79
C PHE A 65 -1.42 1.72 17.20
N ASP A 66 -1.56 3.04 17.31
CA ASP A 66 -1.66 3.75 18.58
C ASP A 66 -3.13 4.07 18.86
N ALA A 67 -3.67 3.40 19.88
CA ALA A 67 -5.07 3.56 20.30
C ALA A 67 -5.35 4.95 20.90
N ALA A 68 -4.39 5.55 21.60
CA ALA A 68 -4.58 6.84 22.26
C ALA A 68 -4.80 7.97 21.25
N SER A 69 -4.09 7.92 20.12
CA SER A 69 -4.22 8.88 19.02
C SER A 69 -5.09 8.38 17.87
N SER A 70 -5.68 7.17 17.98
CA SER A 70 -6.42 6.50 16.90
C SER A 70 -5.66 6.53 15.56
N THR A 71 -4.36 6.25 15.63
CA THR A 71 -3.43 6.42 14.51
C THR A 71 -2.80 5.11 14.10
N LEU A 72 -2.99 4.72 12.85
CA LEU A 72 -2.30 3.61 12.19
C LEU A 72 -1.11 4.17 11.40
N THR A 73 0.10 3.70 11.70
CA THR A 73 1.31 4.03 10.95
C THR A 73 1.77 2.81 10.17
N VAL A 74 1.87 2.96 8.85
CA VAL A 74 2.38 1.93 7.94
C VAL A 74 3.69 2.42 7.35
N ARG A 75 4.76 1.66 7.56
CA ARG A 75 6.10 1.99 7.09
C ARG A 75 6.60 0.90 6.15
N ASP A 76 6.96 1.29 4.93
CA ASP A 76 7.52 0.42 3.92
C ASP A 76 9.03 0.71 3.74
N GLU A 77 9.84 -0.31 3.98
CA GLU A 77 11.29 -0.29 3.80
C GLU A 77 11.66 -1.14 2.58
N VAL A 78 12.44 -0.57 1.67
CA VAL A 78 12.85 -1.24 0.44
C VAL A 78 14.38 -1.19 0.33
N ALA A 79 15.02 -2.35 0.29
CA ALA A 79 16.47 -2.48 0.20
C ALA A 79 16.87 -3.28 -1.05
N GLY A 80 17.68 -2.65 -1.90
CA GLY A 80 18.35 -3.23 -3.07
C GLY A 80 19.74 -2.59 -3.24
N LYS A 81 20.56 -3.06 -4.18
CA LYS A 81 21.90 -2.48 -4.39
C LYS A 81 21.85 -1.17 -5.17
N ARG A 82 20.77 -0.93 -5.92
CA ARG A 82 20.55 0.26 -6.74
C ARG A 82 19.21 0.92 -6.40
N PRO A 83 18.97 2.15 -6.84
CA PRO A 83 17.65 2.77 -6.74
C PRO A 83 16.64 2.06 -7.64
N HIS A 84 15.43 1.84 -7.13
CA HIS A 84 14.32 1.17 -7.82
C HIS A 84 13.06 2.05 -7.81
N PRO A 85 12.33 2.21 -8.93
CA PRO A 85 11.02 2.85 -8.92
C PRO A 85 10.03 2.07 -8.05
N LEU A 86 9.35 2.81 -7.17
CA LEU A 86 8.34 2.30 -6.24
C LEU A 86 6.97 2.91 -6.55
N GLU A 87 5.95 2.08 -6.42
CA GLU A 87 4.56 2.52 -6.35
C GLU A 87 3.88 1.89 -5.13
N LEU A 88 3.32 2.71 -4.25
CA LEU A 88 2.48 2.26 -3.13
C LEU A 88 1.03 2.65 -3.41
N PHE A 89 0.11 1.73 -3.14
CA PHE A 89 -1.31 1.93 -3.42
C PHE A 89 -2.13 1.90 -2.13
N TRP A 90 -3.15 2.76 -2.05
CA TRP A 90 -4.21 2.72 -1.05
C TRP A 90 -5.55 2.82 -1.73
N HIS A 91 -6.33 1.75 -1.68
CA HIS A 91 -7.64 1.61 -2.32
C HIS A 91 -8.74 1.97 -1.32
N PHE A 92 -9.69 2.79 -1.74
CA PHE A 92 -10.81 3.24 -0.92
C PHE A 92 -12.13 2.65 -1.45
N ALA A 93 -13.06 2.38 -0.55
CA ALA A 93 -14.38 1.89 -0.92
C ALA A 93 -15.14 2.96 -1.76
N PRO A 94 -15.91 2.56 -2.79
CA PRO A 94 -16.55 3.50 -3.73
C PRO A 94 -17.44 4.57 -3.08
N GLU A 95 -18.03 4.28 -1.92
CA GLU A 95 -18.92 5.16 -1.17
C GLU A 95 -18.20 6.25 -0.36
N LEU A 96 -16.87 6.20 -0.25
CA LEU A 96 -16.09 7.16 0.51
C LEU A 96 -15.80 8.41 -0.31
N ASN A 97 -15.88 9.59 0.31
CA ASN A 97 -15.42 10.82 -0.33
C ASN A 97 -13.92 10.99 -0.07
N VAL A 98 -13.11 10.84 -1.11
CA VAL A 98 -11.65 10.92 -1.04
C VAL A 98 -11.16 12.20 -1.69
N ARG A 99 -10.32 12.97 -1.00
CA ARG A 99 -9.74 14.21 -1.51
C ARG A 99 -8.25 14.25 -1.24
N LEU A 100 -7.47 14.48 -2.29
CA LEU A 100 -6.04 14.74 -2.15
C LEU A 100 -5.82 16.13 -1.56
N THR A 101 -4.87 16.26 -0.64
CA THR A 101 -4.44 17.52 -0.04
C THR A 101 -2.96 17.74 -0.34
N SER A 102 -2.41 18.90 0.02
CA SER A 102 -0.98 19.19 -0.17
C SER A 102 -0.05 18.25 0.62
N THR A 103 -0.54 17.64 1.70
CA THR A 103 0.27 16.82 2.63
C THR A 103 -0.14 15.34 2.65
N GLY A 104 -1.09 14.93 1.81
CA GLY A 104 -1.64 13.58 1.84
C GLY A 104 -3.09 13.53 1.35
N LEU A 105 -3.97 12.98 2.17
CA LEU A 105 -5.33 12.65 1.75
C LEU A 105 -6.34 12.78 2.90
N HIS A 106 -7.54 13.28 2.60
CA HIS A 106 -8.68 13.32 3.51
C HIS A 106 -9.79 12.42 2.98
N VAL A 107 -10.26 11.48 3.80
CA VAL A 107 -11.39 10.61 3.49
C VAL A 107 -12.53 10.90 4.45
N ARG A 108 -13.75 11.00 3.91
CA ARG A 108 -14.97 11.10 4.71
C ARG A 108 -15.89 9.92 4.46
N GLY A 109 -16.17 9.18 5.53
CA GLY A 109 -17.23 8.18 5.60
C GLY A 109 -18.49 8.71 6.28
N LYS A 110 -19.47 7.83 6.51
CA LYS A 110 -20.75 8.19 7.14
C LYS A 110 -20.63 8.47 8.65
N ARG A 111 -19.68 7.85 9.35
CA ARG A 111 -19.48 7.91 10.81
C ARG A 111 -18.01 8.11 11.21
N PHE A 112 -17.18 8.44 10.24
CA PHE A 112 -15.77 8.67 10.46
C PHE A 112 -15.16 9.61 9.42
N ALA A 113 -14.07 10.25 9.80
CA ALA A 113 -13.13 10.89 8.90
C ALA A 113 -11.76 10.23 9.08
N LEU A 114 -10.97 10.19 8.02
CA LEU A 114 -9.61 9.69 8.02
C LEU A 114 -8.71 10.74 7.40
N GLN A 115 -7.66 11.10 8.12
CA GLN A 115 -6.56 11.90 7.59
C GLN A 115 -5.37 10.99 7.35
N MET A 116 -4.81 11.06 6.16
CA MET A 116 -3.61 10.33 5.77
C MET A 116 -2.51 11.33 5.44
N GLN A 117 -1.33 11.11 6.00
CA GLN A 117 -0.11 11.84 5.67
C GLN A 117 0.95 10.85 5.17
N ALA A 118 1.61 11.21 4.07
CA ALA A 118 2.71 10.44 3.51
C ALA A 118 4.02 11.19 3.72
N SER A 119 5.07 10.47 4.13
CA SER A 119 6.43 11.01 4.27
C SER A 119 7.45 10.05 3.68
N GLY A 120 8.52 10.61 3.12
CA GLY A 120 9.53 9.89 2.35
C GLY A 120 10.25 10.85 1.40
N ALA A 121 11.27 10.36 0.70
CA ALA A 121 11.98 11.14 -0.31
C ALA A 121 11.13 11.25 -1.60
N ASP A 122 11.05 12.46 -2.16
CA ASP A 122 10.51 12.74 -3.50
C ASP A 122 9.16 12.06 -3.84
N LEU A 123 8.23 12.08 -2.88
CA LEU A 123 6.92 11.45 -3.05
C LEU A 123 6.06 12.23 -4.04
N LYS A 124 5.58 11.54 -5.08
CA LYS A 124 4.48 12.01 -5.94
C LYS A 124 3.19 11.31 -5.56
N LEU A 125 2.17 12.07 -5.20
CA LEU A 125 0.85 11.56 -4.84
C LEU A 125 -0.14 11.82 -5.99
N GLU A 126 -0.93 10.82 -6.33
CA GLU A 126 -1.96 10.91 -7.38
C GLU A 126 -3.20 10.12 -6.97
N LEU A 127 -4.38 10.69 -7.20
CA LEU A 127 -5.63 9.98 -7.05
C LEU A 127 -6.08 9.44 -8.40
N VAL A 128 -6.19 8.12 -8.51
CA VAL A 128 -6.59 7.42 -9.73
C VAL A 128 -7.97 6.80 -9.52
N ARG A 129 -8.84 6.92 -10.52
CA ARG A 129 -10.19 6.35 -10.51
C ARG A 129 -10.53 5.77 -11.88
N GLY A 130 -10.89 4.48 -11.94
CA GLY A 130 -11.42 3.84 -13.15
C GLY A 130 -10.47 3.82 -14.35
N ALA A 131 -9.15 3.78 -14.15
CA ALA A 131 -8.19 3.70 -15.25
C ALA A 131 -8.25 2.31 -15.93
N GLU A 132 -8.29 2.26 -17.27
CA GLU A 132 -8.43 1.00 -18.00
C GLU A 132 -7.11 0.40 -18.48
N ASN A 133 -6.13 1.23 -18.83
CA ASN A 133 -4.88 0.77 -19.42
C ASN A 133 -3.65 1.52 -18.85
N PRO A 134 -2.89 0.93 -17.90
CA PRO A 134 -3.20 -0.33 -17.21
C PRO A 134 -4.40 -0.19 -16.23
N PRO A 135 -5.10 -1.28 -15.89
CA PRO A 135 -6.22 -1.23 -14.95
C PRO A 135 -5.80 -0.77 -13.54
N LEU A 136 -6.47 0.26 -13.00
CA LEU A 136 -6.32 0.74 -11.63
C LEU A 136 -7.57 1.52 -11.18
N GLY A 137 -7.92 1.46 -9.89
CA GLY A 137 -9.09 2.18 -9.37
C GLY A 137 -10.41 1.51 -9.72
N TRP A 138 -10.48 0.20 -9.52
CA TRP A 138 -11.68 -0.61 -9.71
C TRP A 138 -11.96 -1.44 -8.47
N TYR A 139 -13.23 -1.50 -8.09
CA TYR A 139 -13.75 -2.35 -7.02
C TYR A 139 -14.73 -3.37 -7.61
N SER A 140 -14.65 -4.62 -7.15
CA SER A 140 -15.55 -5.70 -7.57
C SER A 140 -16.03 -6.44 -6.34
N ARG A 141 -17.34 -6.37 -6.06
CA ARG A 141 -17.96 -7.05 -4.91
C ARG A 141 -18.32 -8.51 -5.21
N CYS A 142 -18.68 -8.78 -6.46
CA CYS A 142 -19.08 -10.10 -6.93
C CYS A 142 -18.61 -10.28 -8.38
N TYR A 143 -18.62 -11.52 -8.86
CA TYR A 143 -18.28 -11.85 -10.24
C TYR A 143 -19.10 -11.01 -11.23
N GLU A 144 -18.45 -10.63 -12.34
CA GLU A 144 -19.03 -9.86 -13.45
C GLU A 144 -19.51 -8.44 -13.09
N SER A 145 -19.22 -7.95 -11.89
CA SER A 145 -19.45 -6.58 -11.47
C SER A 145 -18.13 -5.87 -11.20
N LYS A 146 -17.96 -4.67 -11.77
CA LYS A 146 -16.91 -3.74 -11.38
C LYS A 146 -17.45 -2.30 -11.38
N GLU A 147 -17.01 -1.51 -10.44
CA GLU A 147 -17.29 -0.07 -10.38
C GLU A 147 -15.99 0.70 -10.11
N PRO A 148 -15.88 1.95 -10.58
CA PRO A 148 -14.70 2.76 -10.33
C PRO A 148 -14.62 3.15 -8.84
N CYS A 149 -13.43 3.05 -8.26
CA CYS A 149 -13.12 3.50 -6.91
C CYS A 149 -11.86 4.36 -6.89
N ASP A 150 -11.68 5.14 -5.82
CA ASP A 150 -10.52 5.99 -5.66
C ASP A 150 -9.33 5.18 -5.13
N VAL A 151 -8.17 5.38 -5.74
CA VAL A 151 -6.90 4.79 -5.33
C VAL A 151 -5.86 5.89 -5.23
N LEU A 152 -5.28 6.06 -4.05
CA LEU A 152 -4.07 6.85 -3.90
C LEU A 152 -2.90 6.03 -4.41
N ARG A 153 -2.23 6.51 -5.46
CA ARG A 153 -0.93 6.03 -5.90
C ARG A 153 0.14 7.00 -5.39
N ILE A 154 1.11 6.46 -4.67
CA ILE A 154 2.32 7.16 -4.24
C ILE A 154 3.47 6.59 -5.07
N SER A 155 4.17 7.45 -5.81
CA SER A 155 5.33 7.06 -6.62
C SER A 155 6.59 7.74 -6.10
N THR A 156 7.69 7.00 -6.06
CA THR A 156 9.01 7.51 -5.67
C THR A 156 10.10 6.55 -6.19
N VAL A 157 11.36 6.83 -5.86
CA VAL A 157 12.50 5.93 -6.05
C VAL A 157 12.97 5.45 -4.66
N SER A 158 13.29 4.17 -4.54
CA SER A 158 13.76 3.58 -3.29
C SER A 158 15.01 4.30 -2.79
N SER A 159 15.03 4.62 -1.50
CA SER A 159 16.17 5.24 -0.83
C SER A 159 16.33 4.63 0.58
N ALA A 160 17.33 5.11 1.33
CA ALA A 160 17.45 4.77 2.74
C ALA A 160 16.30 5.33 3.60
N VAL A 161 15.55 6.31 3.09
CA VAL A 161 14.37 6.87 3.75
C VAL A 161 13.16 5.99 3.41
N PRO A 162 12.49 5.41 4.42
CA PRO A 162 11.30 4.60 4.19
C PRO A 162 10.12 5.47 3.74
N VAL A 163 9.14 4.85 3.08
CA VAL A 163 7.85 5.49 2.85
C VAL A 163 6.96 5.22 4.05
N GLU A 164 6.59 6.26 4.78
CA GLU A 164 5.69 6.16 5.94
C GLU A 164 4.34 6.82 5.63
N CYS A 165 3.27 6.08 5.87
CA CYS A 165 1.88 6.49 5.71
C CYS A 165 1.21 6.48 7.10
N ARG A 166 0.85 7.65 7.60
CA ARG A 166 0.16 7.81 8.88
C ARG A 166 -1.32 8.09 8.64
N PHE A 167 -2.18 7.31 9.27
CA PHE A 167 -3.63 7.33 9.14
C PHE A 167 -4.26 7.62 10.50
N THR A 168 -4.83 8.81 10.67
CA THR A 168 -5.54 9.19 11.90
C THR A 168 -7.03 9.16 11.65
N ILE A 169 -7.74 8.38 12.46
CA ILE A 169 -9.19 8.17 12.33
C ILE A 169 -9.91 8.96 13.41
N THR A 170 -10.96 9.69 13.02
CA THR A 170 -11.87 10.38 13.93
C THR A 170 -13.27 9.84 13.72
N PHE A 171 -13.92 9.39 14.79
CA PHE A 171 -15.29 8.88 14.77
C PHE A 171 -16.27 9.97 15.23
N PHE A 172 -17.49 9.93 14.70
CA PHE A 172 -18.59 10.83 15.05
C PHE A 172 -19.94 10.14 14.90
#